data_AF-A0A1V6I8V3-F1
#
_entry.id   AF-A0A1V6I8V3-F1
#
_cell.length_a   1.000
_cell.length_b   1.000
_cell.length_c   1.000
_cell.angle_alpha   90.00
_cell.angle_beta   90.00
_cell.angle_gamma   90.00
#
_symmetry.space_group_name_H-M   'P 1'
#
loop_
_entity.id
_entity.type
_entity.pdbx_description
1 polymer ?
#
loop_
_entity_poly.entity_id
_entity_poly.type
_entity_poly.pdbx_seq_one_letter_code
_entity_poly.pdbx_strand_id
1 'polypeptide(L)'
;MLSQEVGAFVLAIINTFLILALILTSRWRGWRLALFLALAYYGSFTFLTQIETWYFLKNLTVSPDLLPRLFIMGLSVPFVYIPLAVLICKRWKKNDVATVKFEFMPIKQLILKLGVIAIVYLIIYWLAGYYIAWQNPELRAFYGSPGEIQTFFTHTFAQISENPGLILLQLFRGMLFAIIVIPIIIGSNVKPWATALLVGFLFAIPHLGHILPNPLMPIASIRLSHMIETSTSTFVFGLIVVWLLHRKHTSFRDLF
;
A
#
# COMPACT_ATOMS: atom_id res chain seq x y z
N MET A 1 17.73 -6.71 -19.16
CA MET A 1 16.44 -6.38 -18.51
C MET A 1 15.36 -7.19 -19.20
N LEU A 2 14.38 -7.74 -18.47
CA LEU A 2 13.23 -8.43 -19.08
C LEU A 2 12.58 -7.50 -20.11
N SER A 3 12.07 -8.03 -21.22
CA SER A 3 11.26 -7.22 -22.14
C SER A 3 10.02 -6.69 -21.40
N GLN A 4 9.48 -5.56 -21.86
CA GLN A 4 8.35 -4.91 -21.19
C GLN A 4 7.14 -5.86 -21.12
N GLU A 5 6.94 -6.68 -22.13
CA GLU A 5 5.87 -7.68 -22.22
C GLU A 5 6.06 -8.76 -21.16
N VAL A 6 7.29 -9.28 -21.01
CA VAL A 6 7.59 -10.31 -20.01
C VAL A 6 7.43 -9.75 -18.60
N GLY A 7 7.91 -8.52 -18.35
CA GLY A 7 7.74 -7.86 -17.05
C GLY A 7 6.26 -7.66 -16.70
N ALA A 8 5.45 -7.16 -17.64
CA ALA A 8 4.02 -6.97 -17.44
C ALA A 8 3.29 -8.31 -17.19
N PHE A 9 3.66 -9.36 -17.91
CA PHE A 9 3.11 -10.70 -17.73
C PHE A 9 3.41 -11.27 -16.34
N VAL A 10 4.67 -11.15 -15.87
CA VAL A 10 5.06 -11.59 -14.53
C VAL A 10 4.28 -10.83 -13.44
N LEU A 11 4.15 -9.51 -13.56
CA LEU A 11 3.37 -8.70 -12.63
C LEU A 11 1.89 -9.08 -12.63
N ALA A 12 1.31 -9.38 -13.81
CA ALA A 12 -0.07 -9.84 -13.93
C ALA A 12 -0.29 -11.19 -13.22
N ILE A 13 0.65 -12.13 -13.34
CA ILE A 13 0.62 -13.42 -12.63
C ILE A 13 0.68 -13.20 -11.12
N ILE A 14 1.66 -12.43 -10.64
CA ILE A 14 1.84 -12.14 -9.20
C ILE A 14 0.56 -11.52 -8.62
N ASN A 15 0.02 -10.52 -9.32
CA ASN A 15 -1.21 -9.85 -8.90
C ASN A 15 -2.41 -10.83 -8.90
N THR A 16 -2.53 -11.66 -9.93
CA THR A 16 -3.60 -12.67 -10.01
C THR A 16 -3.55 -13.63 -8.82
N PHE A 17 -2.36 -14.14 -8.47
CA PHE A 17 -2.20 -15.00 -7.30
C PHE A 17 -2.60 -14.31 -6.00
N LEU A 18 -2.21 -13.04 -5.81
CA LEU A 18 -2.62 -12.26 -4.64
C LEU A 18 -4.15 -12.16 -4.56
N ILE A 19 -4.81 -11.77 -5.66
CA ILE A 19 -6.27 -11.60 -5.70
C ILE A 19 -6.98 -12.92 -5.43
N LEU A 20 -6.53 -14.01 -6.05
CA LEU A 20 -7.07 -15.34 -5.79
C LEU A 20 -6.90 -15.75 -4.32
N ALA A 21 -5.72 -15.52 -3.74
CA ALA A 21 -5.45 -15.83 -2.34
C ALA A 21 -6.36 -15.02 -1.40
N LEU A 22 -6.55 -13.72 -1.66
CA LEU A 22 -7.47 -12.87 -0.89
C LEU A 22 -8.93 -13.34 -1.00
N ILE A 23 -9.39 -13.75 -2.19
CA ILE A 23 -10.75 -14.25 -2.42
C ILE A 23 -10.98 -15.58 -1.69
N LEU A 24 -10.06 -16.52 -1.84
CA LEU A 24 -10.21 -17.89 -1.33
C LEU A 24 -10.07 -17.96 0.19
N THR A 25 -9.24 -17.10 0.78
CA THR A 25 -9.05 -17.02 2.23
C THR A 25 -10.08 -16.13 2.93
N SER A 26 -10.94 -15.42 2.20
CA SER A 26 -11.95 -14.56 2.82
C SER A 26 -13.11 -15.36 3.44
N ARG A 27 -13.71 -14.82 4.49
CA ARG A 27 -15.01 -15.18 5.06
C ARG A 27 -16.14 -14.45 4.35
N TRP A 28 -15.86 -13.27 3.81
CA TRP A 28 -16.84 -12.54 3.01
C TRP A 28 -17.21 -13.33 1.75
N ARG A 29 -18.43 -13.07 1.25
CA ARG A 29 -18.98 -13.69 0.04
C ARG A 29 -19.83 -12.68 -0.72
N GLY A 30 -20.12 -13.00 -1.98
CA GLY A 30 -20.98 -12.20 -2.84
C GLY A 30 -20.49 -10.76 -2.98
N TRP A 31 -21.45 -9.83 -3.00
CA TRP A 31 -21.17 -8.41 -3.23
C TRP A 31 -20.25 -7.80 -2.15
N ARG A 32 -20.35 -8.24 -0.88
CA ARG A 32 -19.50 -7.72 0.21
C ARG A 32 -18.04 -8.03 -0.03
N LEU A 33 -17.72 -9.26 -0.47
CA LEU A 33 -16.36 -9.63 -0.84
C LEU A 33 -15.87 -8.79 -2.02
N ALA A 34 -16.68 -8.69 -3.07
CA ALA A 34 -16.34 -7.91 -4.26
C ALA A 34 -16.07 -6.44 -3.92
N LEU A 35 -16.98 -5.77 -3.18
CA LEU A 35 -16.81 -4.37 -2.78
C LEU A 35 -15.57 -4.18 -1.91
N PHE A 36 -15.43 -4.94 -0.82
CA PHE A 36 -14.33 -4.73 0.12
C PHE A 36 -12.97 -5.01 -0.52
N LEU A 37 -12.88 -6.03 -1.37
CA LEU A 37 -11.66 -6.31 -2.11
C LEU A 37 -11.41 -5.24 -3.19
N ALA A 38 -12.43 -4.76 -3.89
CA ALA A 38 -12.31 -3.67 -4.85
C ALA A 38 -11.80 -2.38 -4.21
N LEU A 39 -12.35 -2.00 -3.05
CA LEU A 39 -11.90 -0.84 -2.28
C LEU A 39 -10.46 -1.03 -1.78
N ALA A 40 -10.14 -2.21 -1.23
CA ALA A 40 -8.79 -2.51 -0.75
C ALA A 40 -7.75 -2.45 -1.87
N TYR A 41 -8.09 -3.04 -3.02
CA TYR A 41 -7.26 -3.04 -4.22
C TYR A 41 -7.08 -1.65 -4.79
N TYR A 42 -8.17 -0.92 -5.07
CA TYR A 42 -8.09 0.43 -5.60
C TYR A 42 -7.33 1.37 -4.66
N GLY A 43 -7.62 1.25 -3.36
CA GLY A 43 -6.94 1.99 -2.30
C GLY A 43 -5.43 1.81 -2.36
N SER A 44 -4.97 0.56 -2.47
CA SER A 44 -3.55 0.20 -2.43
C SER A 44 -2.83 0.44 -3.77
N PHE A 45 -3.42 0.00 -4.89
CA PHE A 45 -2.80 0.04 -6.21
C PHE A 45 -2.87 1.42 -6.88
N THR A 46 -3.90 2.20 -6.58
CA THR A 46 -4.14 3.47 -7.26
C THR A 46 -4.17 4.64 -6.29
N PHE A 47 -5.08 4.63 -5.32
CA PHE A 47 -5.31 5.82 -4.52
C PHE A 47 -4.05 6.25 -3.75
N LEU A 48 -3.40 5.32 -3.04
CA LEU A 48 -2.21 5.60 -2.26
C LEU A 48 -0.96 5.91 -3.10
N THR A 49 -0.85 5.35 -4.31
CA THR A 49 0.27 5.62 -5.24
C THR A 49 0.10 6.96 -5.97
N GLN A 50 -1.14 7.32 -6.31
CA GLN A 50 -1.43 8.60 -6.96
C GLN A 50 -1.38 9.78 -6.00
N ILE A 51 -1.62 9.58 -4.69
CA ILE A 51 -1.37 10.62 -3.68
C ILE A 51 0.12 11.03 -3.67
N GLU A 52 1.05 10.09 -3.79
CA GLU A 52 2.49 10.42 -3.91
C GLU A 52 2.82 11.09 -5.22
N THR A 53 2.26 10.57 -6.31
CA THR A 53 2.43 11.15 -7.65
C THR A 53 1.99 12.62 -7.65
N TRP A 54 0.86 12.93 -7.03
CA TRP A 54 0.38 14.29 -6.85
C TRP A 54 1.32 15.15 -6.03
N TYR A 55 1.86 14.62 -4.94
CA TYR A 55 2.70 15.41 -4.04
C TYR A 55 4.11 15.66 -4.60
N PHE A 56 4.75 14.63 -5.16
CA PHE A 56 6.14 14.69 -5.62
C PHE A 56 6.29 15.08 -7.09
N LEU A 57 5.38 14.66 -7.97
CA LEU A 57 5.59 14.74 -9.41
C LEU A 57 4.72 15.78 -10.12
N LYS A 58 3.73 16.38 -9.45
CA LYS A 58 2.83 17.39 -10.04
C LYS A 58 3.59 18.59 -10.64
N ASN A 59 4.72 18.97 -10.05
CA ASN A 59 5.52 20.11 -10.52
C ASN A 59 6.75 19.67 -11.35
N LEU A 60 6.92 18.37 -11.60
CA LEU A 60 8.07 17.80 -12.30
C LEU A 60 7.68 17.21 -13.65
N THR A 61 6.90 16.12 -13.63
CA THR A 61 6.63 15.29 -14.82
C THR A 61 5.15 15.06 -15.09
N VAL A 62 4.26 15.39 -14.15
CA VAL A 62 2.82 15.10 -14.25
C VAL A 62 2.04 16.35 -14.63
N SER A 63 1.35 16.31 -15.78
CA SER A 63 0.45 17.39 -16.17
C SER A 63 -0.86 17.37 -15.36
N PRO A 64 -1.55 18.53 -15.19
CA PRO A 64 -2.81 18.61 -14.44
C PRO A 64 -3.90 17.67 -14.97
N ASP A 65 -3.92 17.40 -16.28
CA ASP A 65 -4.90 16.50 -16.91
C ASP A 65 -4.57 15.01 -16.74
N LEU A 66 -3.29 14.69 -16.59
CA LEU A 66 -2.83 13.31 -16.47
C LEU A 66 -3.23 12.71 -15.12
N LEU A 67 -3.12 13.47 -14.03
CA LEU A 67 -3.37 12.95 -12.68
C LEU A 67 -4.81 12.39 -12.50
N PRO A 68 -5.90 13.11 -12.85
CA PRO A 68 -7.25 12.56 -12.78
C PRO A 68 -7.43 11.30 -13.65
N ARG A 69 -6.77 11.25 -14.83
CA ARG A 69 -6.82 10.07 -15.71
C ARG A 69 -6.17 8.86 -15.06
N LEU A 70 -5.06 9.03 -14.33
CA LEU A 70 -4.41 7.94 -13.59
C LEU A 70 -5.33 7.34 -12.52
N PHE A 71 -6.10 8.16 -11.80
CA PHE A 71 -7.14 7.66 -10.88
C PHE A 71 -8.22 6.87 -11.62
N ILE A 72 -8.74 7.38 -12.75
CA ILE A 72 -9.78 6.72 -13.54
C ILE A 72 -9.28 5.39 -14.12
N MET A 73 -8.05 5.33 -14.64
CA MET A 73 -7.46 4.10 -15.20
C MET A 73 -7.40 2.98 -14.16
N GLY A 74 -7.14 3.32 -12.90
CA GLY A 74 -7.11 2.38 -11.78
C GLY A 74 -8.46 1.73 -11.46
N LEU A 75 -9.57 2.27 -11.96
CA LEU A 75 -10.93 1.74 -11.70
C LEU A 75 -11.25 0.46 -12.49
N SER A 76 -10.53 0.19 -13.58
CA SER A 76 -10.81 -0.96 -14.44
C SER A 76 -10.78 -2.32 -13.69
N VAL A 77 -9.74 -2.55 -12.89
CA VAL A 77 -9.58 -3.78 -12.10
C VAL A 77 -10.61 -3.97 -11.00
N PRO A 78 -10.84 -3.00 -10.09
CA PRO A 78 -11.83 -3.14 -9.03
C PRO A 78 -13.26 -3.27 -9.54
N PHE A 79 -13.63 -2.64 -10.66
CA PHE A 79 -14.99 -2.71 -11.19
C PHE A 79 -15.26 -3.92 -12.08
N VAL A 80 -14.28 -4.39 -12.85
CA VAL A 80 -14.49 -5.46 -13.83
C VAL A 80 -13.89 -6.78 -13.34
N TYR A 81 -12.58 -6.79 -13.10
CA TYR A 81 -11.84 -8.03 -12.89
C TYR A 81 -12.03 -8.63 -11.50
N ILE A 82 -12.15 -7.82 -10.44
CA ILE A 82 -12.40 -8.32 -9.09
C ILE A 82 -13.78 -9.02 -8.98
N PRO A 83 -14.90 -8.40 -9.41
CA PRO A 83 -16.20 -9.07 -9.40
C PRO A 83 -16.20 -10.36 -10.25
N LEU A 84 -15.57 -10.33 -11.42
CA LEU A 84 -15.41 -11.50 -12.27
C LEU A 84 -14.62 -12.61 -11.58
N ALA A 85 -13.50 -12.29 -10.91
CA ALA A 85 -12.70 -13.26 -10.17
C ALA A 85 -13.50 -13.89 -9.02
N VAL A 86 -14.31 -13.11 -8.30
CA VAL A 86 -15.19 -13.63 -7.23
C VAL A 86 -16.24 -14.59 -7.80
N LEU A 87 -16.81 -14.30 -8.98
CA LEU A 87 -17.73 -15.19 -9.68
C LEU A 87 -17.05 -16.49 -10.11
N ILE A 88 -15.88 -16.40 -10.75
CA ILE A 88 -15.09 -17.55 -11.21
C ILE A 88 -14.70 -18.46 -10.03
N CYS A 89 -14.30 -17.87 -8.90
CA CYS A 89 -13.97 -18.62 -7.68
C CYS A 89 -15.21 -19.23 -6.99
N LYS A 90 -16.41 -19.09 -7.56
CA LYS A 90 -17.69 -19.56 -6.99
C LYS A 90 -17.97 -19.01 -5.59
N ARG A 91 -17.37 -17.87 -5.24
CA ARG A 91 -17.52 -17.18 -3.95
C ARG A 91 -18.70 -16.20 -3.92
N TRP A 92 -19.47 -16.14 -5.01
CA TRP A 92 -20.65 -15.28 -5.12
C TRP A 92 -21.89 -15.83 -4.41
N LYS A 93 -22.04 -17.16 -4.38
CA LYS A 93 -23.21 -17.81 -3.76
C LYS A 93 -23.23 -17.57 -2.25
N LYS A 94 -24.35 -17.03 -1.75
CA LYS A 94 -24.65 -17.01 -0.32
C LYS A 94 -24.87 -18.45 0.11
N ASN A 95 -24.04 -18.95 1.02
CA ASN A 95 -24.51 -20.02 1.91
C ASN A 95 -25.18 -19.30 3.08
N ASP A 96 -26.22 -19.91 3.66
CA ASP A 96 -26.87 -19.49 4.91
C ASP A 96 -25.90 -19.63 6.09
N VAL A 97 -24.80 -18.89 6.04
CA VAL A 97 -23.82 -18.82 7.12
C VAL A 97 -24.39 -17.81 8.10
N ALA A 98 -24.69 -18.31 9.30
CA ALA A 98 -25.04 -17.53 10.47
C ALA A 98 -24.23 -16.23 10.49
N THR A 99 -24.91 -15.10 10.70
CA THR A 99 -24.27 -13.80 10.90
C THR A 99 -23.29 -13.91 12.06
N VAL A 100 -22.01 -14.16 11.76
CA VAL A 100 -20.96 -14.14 12.77
C VAL A 100 -20.93 -12.71 13.29
N LYS A 101 -21.41 -12.51 14.52
CA LYS A 101 -21.24 -11.25 15.24
C LYS A 101 -19.74 -11.09 15.47
N PHE A 102 -19.11 -10.28 14.63
CA PHE A 102 -17.71 -9.94 14.80
C PHE A 102 -17.65 -8.75 15.76
N GLU A 103 -17.20 -9.00 16.99
CA GLU A 103 -16.87 -7.93 17.91
C GLU A 103 -15.52 -7.33 17.51
N PHE A 104 -15.58 -6.26 16.71
CA PHE A 104 -14.39 -5.45 16.47
C PHE A 104 -14.05 -4.62 17.71
N MET A 105 -12.82 -4.12 17.76
CA MET A 105 -12.36 -3.31 18.88
C MET A 105 -13.19 -2.01 19.03
N PRO A 106 -13.31 -1.47 20.26
CA PRO A 106 -13.98 -0.20 20.50
C PRO A 106 -13.40 0.94 19.67
N ILE A 107 -14.22 1.91 19.27
CA ILE A 107 -13.81 3.06 18.43
C ILE A 107 -12.63 3.82 19.06
N LYS A 108 -12.63 4.03 20.38
CA LYS A 108 -11.52 4.67 21.09
C LYS A 108 -10.19 3.93 20.88
N GLN A 109 -10.22 2.60 20.92
CA GLN A 109 -9.04 1.79 20.68
C GLN A 109 -8.63 1.80 19.20
N LEU A 110 -9.59 1.79 18.28
CA LEU A 110 -9.31 1.93 16.85
C LEU A 110 -8.59 3.26 16.56
N ILE A 111 -9.10 4.38 17.07
CA ILE A 111 -8.48 5.71 16.89
C ILE A 111 -7.05 5.72 17.45
N LEU A 112 -6.84 5.17 18.65
CA LEU A 112 -5.50 5.09 19.23
C LEU A 112 -4.55 4.25 18.36
N LYS A 113 -5.01 3.08 17.89
CA LYS A 113 -4.19 2.24 17.01
C LYS A 113 -3.91 2.90 15.66
N LEU A 114 -4.87 3.62 15.08
CA LEU A 114 -4.64 4.41 13.86
C LEU A 114 -3.60 5.52 14.10
N GLY A 115 -3.62 6.18 15.26
CA GLY A 115 -2.57 7.14 15.64
C GLY A 115 -1.19 6.49 15.74
N VAL A 116 -1.08 5.32 16.39
CA VAL A 116 0.17 4.55 16.45
C VAL A 116 0.64 4.14 15.05
N ILE A 117 -0.28 3.65 14.22
CA ILE A 117 0.01 3.25 12.84
C ILE A 117 0.53 4.44 12.02
N ALA A 118 -0.04 5.64 12.17
CA ALA A 118 0.42 6.84 11.49
C ALA A 118 1.88 7.16 11.82
N ILE A 119 2.23 7.11 13.11
CA ILE A 119 3.61 7.35 13.57
C ILE A 119 4.57 6.26 13.08
N VAL A 120 4.16 5.00 13.17
CA VAL A 120 4.98 3.87 12.68
C VAL A 120 5.22 3.99 11.17
N TYR A 121 4.19 4.35 10.40
CA TYR A 121 4.34 4.57 8.97
C TYR A 121 5.32 5.69 8.66
N LEU A 122 5.22 6.83 9.36
CA LEU A 122 6.15 7.94 9.22
C LEU A 122 7.60 7.49 9.47
N ILE A 123 7.84 6.72 10.54
CA ILE A 123 9.17 6.19 10.87
C ILE A 123 9.68 5.27 9.75
N ILE A 124 8.87 4.32 9.29
CA ILE A 124 9.24 3.38 8.22
C ILE A 124 9.53 4.14 6.92
N TYR A 125 8.68 5.07 6.55
CA TYR A 125 8.86 5.93 5.38
C TYR A 125 10.18 6.70 5.47
N TRP A 126 10.48 7.30 6.62
CA TRP A 126 11.68 8.10 6.81
C TRP A 126 12.96 7.26 6.74
N LEU A 127 12.95 6.09 7.38
CA LEU A 127 14.08 5.16 7.37
C LEU A 127 14.31 4.58 5.97
N ALA A 128 13.27 4.12 5.29
CA ALA A 128 13.38 3.60 3.93
C ALA A 128 13.83 4.69 2.94
N GLY A 129 13.25 5.88 3.05
CA GLY A 129 13.62 7.05 2.27
C GLY A 129 15.11 7.36 2.39
N TYR A 130 15.61 7.50 3.62
CA TYR A 130 17.01 7.85 3.85
C TYR A 130 17.98 6.72 3.50
N TYR A 131 17.75 5.50 3.99
CA TYR A 131 18.71 4.39 3.89
C TYR A 131 18.60 3.58 2.59
N ILE A 132 17.56 3.77 1.78
CA ILE A 132 17.39 3.05 0.51
C ILE A 132 17.31 4.04 -0.67
N ALA A 133 16.31 4.91 -0.71
CA ALA A 133 16.10 5.79 -1.88
C ALA A 133 17.16 6.88 -2.00
N TRP A 134 17.37 7.66 -0.95
CA TRP A 134 18.29 8.79 -0.94
C TRP A 134 19.76 8.37 -1.04
N GLN A 135 20.08 7.08 -0.97
CA GLN A 135 21.42 6.58 -1.27
C GLN A 135 21.76 6.67 -2.76
N ASN A 136 20.76 6.66 -3.66
CA ASN A 136 20.98 6.80 -5.09
C ASN A 136 21.22 8.27 -5.49
N PRO A 137 22.41 8.63 -6.01
CA PRO A 137 22.72 10.00 -6.43
C PRO A 137 21.84 10.51 -7.57
N GLU A 138 21.43 9.65 -8.51
CA GLU A 138 20.54 10.02 -9.61
C GLU A 138 19.13 10.36 -9.09
N LEU A 139 18.66 9.65 -8.08
CA LEU A 139 17.38 9.92 -7.42
C LEU A 139 17.42 11.29 -6.72
N ARG A 140 18.49 11.58 -5.99
CA ARG A 140 18.67 12.88 -5.33
C ARG A 140 18.70 14.03 -6.34
N ALA A 141 19.44 13.87 -7.43
CA ALA A 141 19.51 14.86 -8.50
C ALA A 141 18.14 15.08 -9.17
N PHE A 142 17.37 14.01 -9.38
CA PHE A 142 16.02 14.09 -9.95
C PHE A 142 15.04 14.90 -9.09
N TYR A 143 15.14 14.81 -7.77
CA TYR A 143 14.35 15.62 -6.84
C TYR A 143 14.99 16.99 -6.50
N GLY A 144 16.03 17.41 -7.22
CA GLY A 144 16.62 18.74 -7.07
C GLY A 144 17.59 18.90 -5.90
N SER A 145 18.11 17.80 -5.34
CA SER A 145 19.12 17.81 -4.26
C SER A 145 20.41 17.08 -4.67
N PRO A 146 21.09 17.51 -5.75
CA PRO A 146 22.31 16.84 -6.22
C PRO A 146 23.45 16.94 -5.19
N GLY A 147 24.38 15.99 -5.25
CA GLY A 147 25.58 15.96 -4.41
C GLY A 147 25.53 14.87 -3.32
N GLU A 148 26.44 14.98 -2.36
CA GLU A 148 26.55 14.02 -1.24
C GLU A 148 25.33 14.07 -0.33
N ILE A 149 24.94 12.90 0.17
CA ILE A 149 23.83 12.82 1.13
C ILE A 149 24.26 13.47 2.46
N GLN A 150 23.41 14.33 3.00
CA GLN A 150 23.63 14.88 4.34
C GLN A 150 23.49 13.78 5.39
N THR A 151 24.08 13.98 6.57
CA THR A 151 23.90 13.03 7.69
C THR A 151 22.42 12.92 8.08
N PHE A 152 22.03 11.77 8.66
CA PHE A 152 20.63 11.44 8.93
C PHE A 152 19.88 12.53 9.68
N PHE A 153 20.49 13.06 10.76
CA PHE A 153 19.86 14.11 11.55
C PHE A 153 19.76 15.43 10.78
N THR A 154 20.82 15.85 10.09
CA THR A 154 20.80 17.07 9.29
C THR A 154 19.73 17.00 8.19
N HIS A 155 19.68 15.90 7.44
CA HIS A 155 18.66 15.64 6.42
C HIS A 155 17.25 15.68 7.02
N THR A 156 17.07 15.05 8.19
CA THR A 156 15.79 15.01 8.89
C THR A 156 15.33 16.40 9.32
N PHE A 157 16.21 17.18 9.96
CA PHE A 157 15.88 18.54 10.39
C PHE A 157 15.57 19.45 9.20
N ALA A 158 16.36 19.38 8.13
CA ALA A 158 16.11 20.14 6.90
C ALA A 158 14.70 19.84 6.34
N GLN A 159 14.34 18.56 6.20
CA GLN A 159 13.02 18.18 5.69
C GLN A 159 11.87 18.61 6.62
N ILE A 160 12.04 18.56 7.94
CA ILE A 160 11.03 19.03 8.90
C ILE A 160 10.81 20.55 8.75
N SER A 161 11.88 21.31 8.57
CA SER A 161 11.83 22.78 8.48
C SER A 161 11.36 23.27 7.11
N GLU A 162 11.86 22.66 6.04
CA GLU A 162 11.63 23.11 4.66
C GLU A 162 10.35 22.51 4.07
N ASN A 163 9.97 21.31 4.50
CA ASN A 163 8.81 20.62 3.96
C ASN A 163 7.91 19.94 5.03
N PRO A 164 7.32 20.73 5.95
CA PRO A 164 6.45 20.19 7.00
C PRO A 164 5.20 19.49 6.45
N GLY A 165 4.76 19.86 5.23
CA GLY A 165 3.63 19.22 4.56
C GLY A 165 3.86 17.73 4.29
N LEU A 166 5.11 17.31 4.11
CA LEU A 166 5.45 15.90 3.90
C LEU A 166 5.11 15.06 5.12
N ILE A 167 5.38 15.57 6.32
CA ILE A 167 5.11 14.85 7.58
C ILE A 167 3.60 14.62 7.71
N LEU A 168 2.80 15.66 7.52
CA LEU A 168 1.33 15.56 7.59
C LEU A 168 0.79 14.59 6.55
N LEU A 169 1.32 14.63 5.33
CA LEU A 169 0.97 13.69 4.28
C LEU A 169 1.25 12.25 4.70
N GLN A 170 2.45 11.95 5.21
CA GLN A 170 2.79 10.57 5.57
C GLN A 170 1.98 10.09 6.77
N LEU A 171 1.74 10.91 7.78
CA LEU A 171 0.84 10.55 8.89
C LEU A 171 -0.56 10.19 8.38
N PHE A 172 -1.11 11.02 7.48
CA PHE A 172 -2.42 10.77 6.86
C PHE A 172 -2.42 9.50 6.01
N ARG A 173 -1.39 9.30 5.18
CA ARG A 173 -1.25 8.09 4.35
C ARG A 173 -1.14 6.82 5.18
N GLY A 174 -0.39 6.84 6.28
CA GLY A 174 -0.30 5.71 7.20
C GLY A 174 -1.67 5.27 7.74
N MET A 175 -2.53 6.23 8.10
CA MET A 175 -3.91 5.93 8.49
C MET A 175 -4.74 5.36 7.33
N LEU A 176 -4.61 5.94 6.12
CA LEU A 176 -5.34 5.47 4.94
C LEU A 176 -5.00 4.02 4.59
N PHE A 177 -3.72 3.66 4.55
CA PHE A 177 -3.27 2.29 4.36
C PHE A 177 -4.02 1.34 5.31
N ALA A 178 -4.04 1.65 6.61
CA ALA A 178 -4.75 0.83 7.59
C ALA A 178 -6.26 0.77 7.34
N ILE A 179 -6.93 1.91 7.11
CA ILE A 179 -8.38 1.97 6.89
C ILE A 179 -8.80 1.12 5.69
N ILE A 180 -8.04 1.20 4.60
CA ILE A 180 -8.31 0.49 3.34
C ILE A 180 -8.32 -1.05 3.53
N VAL A 181 -7.52 -1.58 4.46
CA VAL A 181 -7.40 -3.04 4.68
C VAL A 181 -8.15 -3.58 5.87
N ILE A 182 -8.77 -2.74 6.71
CA ILE A 182 -9.63 -3.21 7.82
C ILE A 182 -10.64 -4.27 7.35
N PRO A 183 -11.39 -4.08 6.24
CA PRO A 183 -12.32 -5.08 5.76
C PRO A 183 -11.66 -6.41 5.38
N ILE A 184 -10.42 -6.38 4.88
CA ILE A 184 -9.65 -7.59 4.53
C ILE A 184 -9.24 -8.33 5.81
N ILE A 185 -8.77 -7.61 6.82
CA ILE A 185 -8.34 -8.17 8.11
C ILE A 185 -9.51 -8.84 8.82
N ILE A 186 -10.63 -8.12 8.98
CA ILE A 186 -11.85 -8.64 9.62
C ILE A 186 -12.41 -9.83 8.82
N GLY A 187 -12.33 -9.73 7.49
CA GLY A 187 -12.79 -10.72 6.55
C GLY A 187 -11.93 -11.95 6.43
N SER A 188 -10.76 -12.02 7.04
CA SER A 188 -9.84 -13.13 6.82
C SER A 188 -10.30 -14.40 7.54
N ASN A 189 -10.18 -15.55 6.87
CA ASN A 189 -10.43 -16.88 7.46
C ASN A 189 -9.15 -17.65 7.79
N VAL A 190 -7.99 -17.03 7.63
CA VAL A 190 -6.69 -17.66 7.93
C VAL A 190 -6.08 -17.09 9.20
N LYS A 191 -4.98 -17.71 9.66
CA LYS A 191 -4.25 -17.25 10.84
C LYS A 191 -3.74 -15.81 10.65
N PRO A 192 -3.62 -14.99 11.71
CA PRO A 192 -3.21 -13.59 11.61
C PRO A 192 -1.90 -13.35 10.86
N TRP A 193 -0.90 -14.23 11.02
CA TRP A 193 0.37 -14.12 10.28
C TRP A 193 0.20 -14.31 8.77
N ALA A 194 -0.72 -15.18 8.33
CA ALA A 194 -0.99 -15.37 6.90
C ALA A 194 -1.77 -14.18 6.33
N THR A 195 -2.72 -13.63 7.10
CA THR A 195 -3.38 -12.36 6.78
C THR A 195 -2.36 -11.22 6.67
N ALA A 196 -1.36 -11.18 7.56
CA ALA A 196 -0.29 -10.21 7.54
C ALA A 196 0.49 -10.29 6.23
N LEU A 197 0.91 -11.49 5.80
CA LEU A 197 1.58 -11.67 4.52
C LEU A 197 0.72 -11.19 3.35
N LEU A 198 -0.57 -11.54 3.31
CA LEU A 198 -1.46 -11.12 2.23
C LEU A 198 -1.62 -9.59 2.17
N VAL A 199 -1.74 -8.92 3.32
CA VAL A 199 -1.82 -7.46 3.40
C VAL A 199 -0.48 -6.80 3.05
N GLY A 200 0.64 -7.37 3.52
CA GLY A 200 1.98 -6.94 3.13
C GLY A 200 2.17 -6.99 1.62
N PHE A 201 1.79 -8.09 0.97
CA PHE A 201 1.85 -8.21 -0.49
C PHE A 201 0.87 -7.26 -1.19
N LEU A 202 -0.33 -7.06 -0.65
CA LEU A 202 -1.30 -6.10 -1.19
C LEU A 202 -0.73 -4.68 -1.25
N PHE A 203 0.10 -4.30 -0.27
CA PHE A 203 0.77 -3.00 -0.26
C PHE A 203 2.05 -2.97 -1.11
N ALA A 204 2.81 -4.06 -1.15
CA ALA A 204 4.10 -4.10 -1.82
C ALA A 204 4.02 -4.27 -3.35
N ILE A 205 3.08 -5.08 -3.84
CA ILE A 205 2.97 -5.43 -5.26
C ILE A 205 2.76 -4.22 -6.20
N PRO A 206 1.96 -3.20 -5.86
CA PRO A 206 1.84 -1.99 -6.68
C PRO A 206 3.19 -1.38 -7.07
N HIS A 207 4.14 -1.39 -6.14
CA HIS A 207 5.44 -0.79 -6.31
C HIS A 207 6.38 -1.60 -7.22
N LEU A 208 6.12 -2.89 -7.40
CA LEU A 208 6.85 -3.72 -8.38
C LEU A 208 6.63 -3.23 -9.82
N GLY A 209 5.59 -2.43 -10.08
CA GLY A 209 5.36 -1.78 -11.37
C GLY A 209 6.52 -0.87 -11.82
N HIS A 210 7.35 -0.38 -10.90
CA HIS A 210 8.53 0.41 -11.23
C HIS A 210 9.61 -0.38 -11.99
N ILE A 211 9.54 -1.71 -12.03
CA ILE A 211 10.41 -2.50 -12.91
C ILE A 211 10.20 -2.15 -14.39
N LEU A 212 8.99 -1.69 -14.76
CA LEU A 212 8.65 -1.32 -16.11
C LEU A 212 9.06 0.14 -16.40
N PRO A 213 9.58 0.43 -17.60
CA PRO A 213 9.75 1.79 -18.07
C PRO A 213 8.44 2.57 -18.00
N ASN A 214 8.49 3.79 -17.46
CA ASN A 214 7.35 4.69 -17.44
C ASN A 214 7.82 6.14 -17.60
N PRO A 215 7.01 7.01 -18.22
CA PRO A 215 7.40 8.39 -18.52
C PRO A 215 7.48 9.29 -17.27
N LEU A 216 6.86 8.87 -16.14
CA LEU A 216 6.86 9.65 -14.91
C LEU A 216 8.21 9.62 -14.20
N MET A 217 8.90 8.48 -14.28
CA MET A 217 10.26 8.23 -13.77
C MET A 217 11.08 7.51 -14.85
N PRO A 218 11.66 8.26 -15.80
CA PRO A 218 12.27 7.67 -17.00
C PRO A 218 13.59 6.93 -16.73
N ILE A 219 14.30 7.28 -15.66
CA ILE A 219 15.62 6.71 -15.33
C ILE A 219 15.46 5.39 -14.59
N ALA A 220 16.13 4.34 -15.08
CA ALA A 220 15.98 2.98 -14.56
C ALA A 220 16.51 2.82 -13.12
N SER A 221 17.62 3.48 -12.77
CA SER A 221 18.19 3.44 -11.42
C SER A 221 17.21 4.01 -10.39
N ILE A 222 16.56 5.13 -10.72
CA ILE A 222 15.59 5.83 -9.87
C ILE A 222 14.39 4.92 -9.61
N ARG A 223 13.85 4.33 -10.68
CA ARG A 223 12.75 3.37 -10.56
C ARG A 223 13.13 2.16 -9.71
N LEU A 224 14.32 1.60 -9.89
CA LEU A 224 14.79 0.44 -9.12
C LEU A 224 14.95 0.79 -7.63
N SER A 225 15.55 1.94 -7.32
CA SER A 225 15.69 2.42 -5.94
C SER A 225 14.32 2.62 -5.28
N HIS A 226 13.39 3.30 -5.96
CA HIS A 226 12.02 3.45 -5.46
C HIS A 226 11.28 2.12 -5.36
N MET A 227 11.43 1.20 -6.32
CA MET A 227 10.82 -0.12 -6.24
C MET A 227 11.24 -0.84 -4.97
N ILE A 228 12.54 -0.92 -4.70
CA ILE A 228 13.07 -1.60 -3.52
C ILE A 228 12.61 -0.89 -2.25
N GLU A 229 12.81 0.42 -2.16
CA GLU A 229 12.38 1.25 -1.04
C GLU A 229 10.89 1.02 -0.71
N THR A 230 10.02 1.29 -1.67
CA THR A 230 8.57 1.34 -1.44
C THR A 230 7.97 -0.05 -1.31
N SER A 231 8.40 -1.04 -2.08
CA SER A 231 7.89 -2.42 -1.94
C SER A 231 8.28 -3.03 -0.60
N THR A 232 9.53 -2.88 -0.15
CA THR A 232 9.98 -3.47 1.12
C THR A 232 9.38 -2.76 2.33
N SER A 233 9.36 -1.43 2.34
CA SER A 233 8.82 -0.64 3.45
C SER A 233 7.31 -0.85 3.61
N THR A 234 6.56 -0.85 2.52
CA THR A 234 5.11 -1.07 2.56
C THR A 234 4.74 -2.52 2.86
N PHE A 235 5.57 -3.50 2.46
CA PHE A 235 5.42 -4.90 2.88
C PHE A 235 5.50 -5.03 4.40
N VAL A 236 6.59 -4.55 5.00
CA VAL A 236 6.82 -4.57 6.47
C VAL A 236 5.70 -3.83 7.18
N PHE A 237 5.30 -2.67 6.65
CA PHE A 237 4.21 -1.90 7.22
C PHE A 237 2.87 -2.65 7.21
N GLY A 238 2.56 -3.36 6.12
CA GLY A 238 1.37 -4.22 6.05
C GLY A 238 1.36 -5.31 7.13
N LEU A 239 2.52 -5.90 7.44
CA LEU A 239 2.63 -6.86 8.54
C LEU A 239 2.26 -6.23 9.88
N ILE A 240 2.79 -5.02 10.16
CA ILE A 240 2.56 -4.29 11.40
C ILE A 240 1.10 -3.86 11.53
N VAL A 241 0.48 -3.39 10.44
CA VAL A 241 -0.94 -3.02 10.40
C VAL A 241 -1.81 -4.20 10.82
N VAL A 242 -1.56 -5.40 10.28
CA VAL A 242 -2.32 -6.59 10.68
C VAL A 242 -2.04 -6.98 12.12
N TRP A 243 -0.79 -7.00 12.56
CA TRP A 243 -0.44 -7.28 13.96
C TRP A 243 -1.19 -6.34 14.92
N LEU A 244 -1.27 -5.05 14.61
CA LEU A 244 -2.01 -4.09 15.45
C LEU A 244 -3.53 -4.28 15.35
N LEU A 245 -4.10 -4.52 14.17
CA LEU A 245 -5.55 -4.45 13.95
C LEU A 245 -6.30 -5.79 14.02
N HIS A 246 -5.63 -6.95 13.96
CA HIS A 246 -6.30 -8.24 13.89
C HIS A 246 -7.10 -8.63 15.14
N ARG A 247 -6.80 -8.02 16.30
CA ARG A 247 -7.49 -8.30 17.57
C ARG A 247 -7.61 -7.07 18.46
N LYS A 248 -8.48 -7.14 19.46
CA LYS A 248 -8.49 -6.23 20.62
C LYS A 248 -7.25 -6.51 21.48
N HIS A 249 -6.61 -5.46 21.99
CA HIS A 249 -5.56 -5.56 23.01
C HIS A 249 -6.10 -4.96 24.32
N THR A 250 -6.21 -5.75 25.39
CA THR A 250 -6.67 -5.32 26.72
C THR A 250 -5.51 -4.95 27.65
N SER A 251 -4.29 -5.42 27.35
CA SER A 251 -3.08 -5.10 28.11
C SER A 251 -1.84 -4.94 27.22
N PHE A 252 -0.76 -4.36 27.77
CA PHE A 252 0.55 -4.30 27.07
C PHE A 252 1.14 -5.69 26.83
N ARG A 253 0.81 -6.68 27.67
CA ARG A 253 1.24 -8.07 27.48
C ARG A 253 0.66 -8.66 26.20
N ASP A 254 -0.50 -8.18 25.75
CA ASP A 254 -1.15 -8.67 24.54
C ASP A 254 -0.47 -8.16 23.25
N LEU A 255 0.52 -7.27 23.36
CA LEU A 255 1.34 -6.87 22.22
C LEU A 255 2.38 -7.95 21.89
N PHE A 256 2.77 -8.80 22.86
CA PHE A 256 3.72 -9.89 22.69
C PHE A 256 3.01 -11.25 22.63
#